data_AF-A0A251UDW0-F1
#
_entry.id   AF-A0A251UDW0-F1
#
_cell.length_a   1.000
_cell.length_b   1.000
_cell.length_c   1.000
_cell.angle_alpha   90.00
_cell.angle_beta   90.00
_cell.angle_gamma   90.00
#
_symmetry.space_group_name_H-M   'P 1'
#
loop_
_entity.id
_entity.type
_entity.pdbx_description
1 polymer ?
#
loop_
_entity_poly.entity_id
_entity_poly.type
_entity_poly.pdbx_seq_one_letter_code
_entity_poly.pdbx_strand_id
1 'polypeptide(L)'
;MESVVYMSSCAATVFVGALVIVAIMLMTLLTSLSVMLQSCKSREAGVLENDHHHRHHHHLRQQHRYDYDYCKMAALNAEISSFDAYTLPEFCKDAAVKYIKEGHYMRELNDSVSLVENYFHGVVPHDGGHDVVLMDIDDFLPANALHTNPMLYGYNRYGCDDCVREAKHMKHVFLIELYAKLESGGWPLILLSRKPEQLRDATVDDLKSSGCRGWLKIIMRSDEGMKTDTRDYFLKQKTAIEVEGYRIRAVISSHMDMLVGSFIKAQNFKLPNTLPVAPTHAII
;
A
#
# COMPACT_ATOMS: atom_id res chain seq x y z
N MET A 1 -18.47 94.28 -22.96
CA MET A 1 -17.81 94.07 -24.26
C MET A 1 -17.60 92.58 -24.40
N GLU A 2 -18.47 91.90 -25.13
CA GLU A 2 -18.27 90.49 -25.47
C GLU A 2 -17.27 90.44 -26.64
N SER A 3 -16.11 89.84 -26.41
CA SER A 3 -15.12 89.60 -27.46
C SER A 3 -15.61 88.45 -28.34
N VAL A 4 -16.36 88.77 -29.39
CA VAL A 4 -16.78 87.81 -30.41
C VAL A 4 -15.59 87.50 -31.31
N VAL A 5 -15.03 86.30 -31.15
CA VAL A 5 -13.95 85.80 -32.00
C VAL A 5 -14.57 85.27 -33.29
N TYR A 6 -14.38 85.98 -34.40
CA TYR A 6 -14.78 85.51 -35.73
C TYR A 6 -13.68 84.59 -36.29
N MET A 7 -13.99 83.30 -36.36
CA MET A 7 -13.08 82.29 -36.91
C MET A 7 -13.55 81.89 -38.32
N SER A 8 -12.64 81.82 -39.29
CA SER A 8 -13.01 81.40 -40.64
C SER A 8 -13.49 79.95 -40.62
N SER A 9 -14.42 79.59 -41.52
CA SER A 9 -14.95 78.22 -41.61
C SER A 9 -13.83 77.17 -41.71
N CYS A 10 -12.74 77.47 -42.43
CA CYS A 10 -11.57 76.60 -42.54
C CYS A 10 -10.85 76.40 -41.19
N ALA A 11 -10.62 77.49 -40.44
CA ALA A 11 -9.97 77.41 -39.13
C ALA A 11 -10.81 76.67 -38.09
N ALA A 12 -12.15 76.81 -38.14
CA ALA A 12 -13.08 76.05 -37.31
C ALA A 12 -13.01 74.54 -37.60
N THR A 13 -12.97 74.13 -38.87
CA THR A 13 -12.86 72.71 -39.24
C THR A 13 -11.54 72.10 -38.79
N VAL A 14 -10.42 72.84 -38.92
CA VAL A 14 -9.09 72.38 -38.46
C VAL A 14 -9.08 72.21 -36.94
N PHE A 15 -9.66 73.16 -36.19
CA PHE A 15 -9.71 73.10 -34.73
C PHE A 15 -10.55 71.93 -34.23
N VAL A 16 -11.75 71.73 -34.79
CA VAL A 16 -12.62 70.59 -34.46
C VAL A 16 -11.97 69.28 -34.86
N GLY A 17 -11.33 69.21 -36.02
CA GLY A 17 -10.57 68.03 -36.47
C GLY A 17 -9.46 67.66 -35.50
N ALA A 18 -8.69 68.65 -35.01
CA ALA A 18 -7.65 68.43 -34.01
C ALA A 18 -8.21 67.89 -32.68
N LEU A 19 -9.33 68.45 -32.19
CA LEU A 19 -9.99 67.96 -30.96
C LEU A 19 -10.48 66.52 -31.10
N VAL A 20 -11.04 66.15 -32.26
CA VAL A 20 -11.48 64.78 -32.53
C VAL A 20 -10.28 63.81 -32.53
N ILE A 21 -9.17 64.19 -33.15
CA ILE A 21 -7.95 63.36 -33.16
C ILE A 21 -7.41 63.17 -31.73
N VAL A 22 -7.34 64.23 -30.93
CA VAL A 22 -6.90 64.15 -29.53
C VAL A 22 -7.84 63.25 -28.72
N ALA A 23 -9.16 63.36 -28.91
CA ALA A 23 -10.13 62.51 -28.24
C ALA A 23 -9.95 61.04 -28.62
N ILE A 24 -9.74 60.72 -29.90
CA ILE A 24 -9.46 59.35 -30.35
C ILE A 24 -8.17 58.83 -29.72
N MET A 25 -7.10 59.63 -29.69
CA MET A 25 -5.83 59.24 -29.06
C MET A 25 -6.00 58.92 -27.57
N LEU A 26 -6.72 59.76 -26.81
CA LEU A 26 -6.99 59.51 -25.39
C LEU A 26 -7.83 58.25 -25.18
N MET A 27 -8.85 58.02 -26.00
CA MET A 27 -9.67 56.80 -25.91
C MET A 27 -8.84 55.55 -26.24
N THR A 28 -8.00 55.59 -27.27
CA THR A 28 -7.10 54.46 -27.58
C THR A 28 -6.13 54.17 -26.44
N LEU A 29 -5.57 55.21 -25.81
CA LEU A 29 -4.70 55.06 -24.65
C LEU A 29 -5.45 54.41 -23.48
N LEU A 30 -6.65 54.87 -23.15
CA LEU A 30 -7.48 54.31 -22.07
C LEU A 30 -7.85 52.84 -22.33
N THR A 31 -8.22 52.50 -23.57
CA THR A 31 -8.50 51.11 -23.93
C THR A 31 -7.26 50.22 -23.85
N SER A 32 -6.10 50.70 -24.32
CA SER A 32 -4.85 49.93 -24.21
C SER A 32 -4.44 49.72 -22.75
N LEU A 33 -4.58 50.75 -21.89
CA LEU A 33 -4.24 50.68 -20.48
C LEU A 33 -5.18 49.75 -19.72
N SER A 34 -6.48 49.81 -19.98
CA SER A 34 -7.45 48.91 -19.36
C SER A 34 -7.21 47.45 -19.74
N VAL A 35 -6.89 47.16 -21.01
CA VAL A 35 -6.53 45.81 -21.47
C VAL A 35 -5.24 45.33 -20.79
N MET A 36 -4.20 46.18 -20.68
CA MET A 36 -2.96 45.81 -19.99
C MET A 36 -3.20 45.56 -18.49
N LEU A 37 -3.98 46.41 -17.82
CA LEU A 37 -4.33 46.24 -16.40
C LEU A 37 -5.14 44.97 -16.17
N GLN A 38 -6.09 44.67 -17.05
CA GLN A 38 -6.88 43.45 -16.97
C GLN A 38 -6.02 42.21 -17.21
N SER A 39 -5.07 42.27 -18.15
CA SER A 39 -4.10 41.20 -18.41
C SER A 39 -3.13 40.99 -17.24
N CYS A 40 -2.70 42.04 -16.54
CA CYS A 40 -1.87 41.91 -15.34
C CYS A 40 -2.67 41.28 -14.19
N LYS A 41 -3.90 41.76 -13.95
CA LYS A 41 -4.78 41.24 -12.91
C LYS A 41 -5.13 39.76 -13.13
N SER A 42 -5.42 39.35 -14.37
CA SER A 42 -5.70 37.95 -14.69
C SER A 42 -4.46 37.05 -14.53
N ARG A 43 -3.28 37.57 -14.84
CA ARG A 43 -2.02 36.82 -14.72
C ARG A 43 -1.61 36.60 -13.27
N GLU A 44 -1.78 37.59 -12.40
CA GLU A 44 -1.48 37.46 -10.96
C GLU A 44 -2.51 36.58 -10.24
N ALA A 45 -3.80 36.72 -10.56
CA ALA A 45 -4.85 35.87 -9.96
C ALA A 45 -4.62 34.38 -10.26
N GLY A 46 -4.31 34.03 -11.52
CA GLY A 46 -4.04 32.64 -11.91
C GLY A 46 -2.75 32.06 -11.29
N VAL A 47 -1.75 32.89 -11.00
CA VAL A 47 -0.51 32.44 -10.34
C VAL A 47 -0.72 32.19 -8.84
N LEU A 48 -1.47 33.07 -8.16
CA LEU A 48 -1.78 32.92 -6.73
C LEU A 48 -2.70 31.72 -6.45
N GLU A 49 -3.69 31.49 -7.33
CA GLU A 49 -4.62 30.35 -7.19
C GLU A 49 -3.91 29.00 -7.41
N ASN A 50 -3.01 28.93 -8.39
CA ASN A 50 -2.18 27.74 -8.62
C ASN A 50 -1.20 27.47 -7.47
N ASP A 51 -0.58 28.50 -6.89
CA ASP A 51 0.33 28.35 -5.76
C ASP A 51 -0.39 27.91 -4.47
N HIS A 52 -1.58 28.47 -4.20
CA HIS A 52 -2.43 28.01 -3.10
C HIS A 52 -2.89 26.56 -3.27
N HIS A 53 -3.32 26.17 -4.47
CA HIS A 53 -3.68 24.78 -4.76
C HIS A 53 -2.48 23.84 -4.59
N HIS A 54 -1.30 24.22 -5.09
CA HIS A 54 -0.09 23.42 -4.92
C HIS A 54 0.31 23.26 -3.45
N ARG A 55 0.31 24.34 -2.66
CA ARG A 55 0.62 24.26 -1.22
C ARG A 55 -0.40 23.41 -0.47
N HIS A 56 -1.68 23.57 -0.76
CA HIS A 56 -2.73 22.78 -0.10
C HIS A 56 -2.61 21.29 -0.43
N HIS A 57 -2.41 20.93 -1.70
CA HIS A 57 -2.16 19.54 -2.10
C HIS A 57 -0.87 18.97 -1.49
N HIS A 58 0.18 19.79 -1.38
CA HIS A 58 1.42 19.37 -0.75
C HIS A 58 1.24 19.12 0.76
N HIS A 59 0.52 19.98 1.47
CA HIS A 59 0.20 19.79 2.89
C HIS A 59 -0.66 18.54 3.13
N LEU A 60 -1.73 18.34 2.35
CA LEU A 60 -2.54 17.12 2.44
C LEU A 60 -1.69 15.88 2.18
N ARG A 61 -0.84 15.89 1.15
CA ARG A 61 0.04 14.76 0.84
C ARG A 61 1.03 14.48 1.97
N GLN A 62 1.57 15.51 2.62
CA GLN A 62 2.45 15.36 3.78
C GLN A 62 1.69 14.80 4.99
N GLN A 63 0.50 15.32 5.27
CA GLN A 63 -0.34 14.83 6.37
C GLN A 63 -0.72 13.37 6.17
N HIS A 64 -1.16 12.99 4.97
CA HIS A 64 -1.47 11.59 4.66
C HIS A 64 -0.27 10.66 4.80
N ARG A 65 0.93 11.13 4.44
CA ARG A 65 2.16 10.36 4.63
C ARG A 65 2.44 10.16 6.12
N TYR A 66 2.30 11.21 6.92
CA TYR A 66 2.44 11.14 8.38
C TYR A 66 1.45 10.17 9.01
N ASP A 67 0.17 10.23 8.63
CA ASP A 67 -0.88 9.35 9.17
C ASP A 67 -0.56 7.88 8.86
N TYR A 68 -0.13 7.58 7.63
CA TYR A 68 0.30 6.24 7.25
C TYR A 68 1.52 5.76 8.04
N ASP A 69 2.57 6.59 8.13
CA ASP A 69 3.80 6.25 8.84
C ASP A 69 3.50 5.99 10.33
N TYR A 70 2.64 6.80 10.96
CA TYR A 70 2.16 6.58 12.31
C TYR A 70 1.44 5.24 12.45
N CYS A 71 0.44 4.96 11.59
CA CYS A 71 -0.35 3.74 11.66
C CYS A 71 0.50 2.49 11.43
N LYS A 72 1.48 2.54 10.51
CA LYS A 72 2.43 1.46 10.28
C LYS A 72 3.30 1.18 11.49
N MET A 73 3.86 2.23 12.09
CA MET A 73 4.67 2.10 13.30
C MET A 73 3.84 1.57 14.48
N ALA A 74 2.61 2.05 14.63
CA ALA A 74 1.71 1.60 15.68
C ALA A 74 1.31 0.12 15.51
N ALA A 75 0.97 -0.29 14.28
CA ALA A 75 0.66 -1.70 13.96
C ALA A 75 1.87 -2.62 14.23
N LEU A 76 3.07 -2.19 13.84
CA LEU A 76 4.30 -2.94 14.09
C LEU A 76 4.57 -3.10 15.60
N ASN A 77 4.41 -2.03 16.39
CA ASN A 77 4.59 -2.10 17.84
C ASN A 77 3.56 -3.06 18.48
N ALA A 78 2.31 -3.05 18.01
CA ALA A 78 1.29 -3.98 18.48
C ALA A 78 1.68 -5.44 18.21
N GLU A 79 2.14 -5.76 17.00
CA GLU A 79 2.59 -7.12 16.63
C GLU A 79 3.80 -7.57 17.47
N ILE A 80 4.77 -6.70 17.70
CA ILE A 80 5.97 -7.02 18.50
C ILE A 80 5.61 -7.25 19.97
N SER A 81 4.67 -6.48 20.51
CA SER A 81 4.24 -6.61 21.91
C SER A 81 3.27 -7.77 22.15
N SER A 82 2.81 -8.49 21.12
CA SER A 82 1.76 -9.51 21.22
C SER A 82 0.49 -8.98 21.91
N PHE A 83 0.25 -7.67 21.80
CA PHE A 83 -0.79 -7.02 22.58
C PHE A 83 -2.05 -6.86 21.73
N ASP A 84 -2.99 -7.78 21.90
CA ASP A 84 -4.31 -7.79 21.25
C ASP A 84 -5.18 -6.55 21.60
N ALA A 85 -4.74 -5.72 22.56
CA ALA A 85 -5.49 -4.56 23.04
C ALA A 85 -5.02 -3.19 22.50
N TYR A 86 -4.06 -3.15 21.55
CA TYR A 86 -3.73 -1.89 20.88
C TYR A 86 -4.77 -1.57 19.79
N THR A 87 -5.74 -0.74 20.16
CA THR A 87 -6.70 -0.21 19.18
C THR A 87 -6.02 0.89 18.39
N LEU A 88 -5.78 0.64 17.10
CA LEU A 88 -5.31 1.70 16.21
C LEU A 88 -6.35 2.83 16.13
N PRO A 89 -5.92 4.10 16.04
CA PRO A 89 -6.84 5.18 15.79
C PRO A 89 -7.72 4.95 14.55
N GLU A 90 -8.95 5.45 14.58
CA GLU A 90 -9.92 5.23 13.50
C GLU A 90 -9.42 5.70 12.12
N PHE A 91 -8.63 6.79 12.09
CA PHE A 91 -8.02 7.31 10.86
C PHE A 91 -7.06 6.31 10.19
N CYS A 92 -6.57 5.30 10.91
CA CYS A 92 -5.76 4.25 10.33
C CYS A 92 -6.52 3.37 9.34
N LYS A 93 -7.86 3.32 9.42
CA LYS A 93 -8.67 2.65 8.40
C LYS A 93 -8.56 3.36 7.05
N ASP A 94 -8.68 4.69 7.04
CA ASP A 94 -8.53 5.49 5.83
C ASP A 94 -7.11 5.41 5.27
N ALA A 95 -6.11 5.46 6.15
CA ALA A 95 -4.72 5.27 5.78
C ALA A 95 -4.48 3.89 5.14
N ALA A 96 -5.07 2.82 5.69
CA ALA A 96 -4.98 1.46 5.15
C ALA A 96 -5.64 1.33 3.78
N VAL A 97 -6.86 1.85 3.62
CA VAL A 97 -7.59 1.87 2.34
C VAL A 97 -6.80 2.60 1.28
N LYS A 98 -6.27 3.78 1.61
CA LYS A 98 -5.46 4.57 0.68
C LYS A 98 -4.17 3.86 0.30
N TYR A 99 -3.49 3.27 1.28
CA TYR A 99 -2.27 2.48 1.09
C TYR A 99 -2.45 1.31 0.11
N ILE A 100 -3.60 0.62 0.19
CA ILE A 100 -3.97 -0.44 -0.75
C ILE A 100 -4.28 0.16 -2.13
N LYS A 101 -5.16 1.17 -2.21
CA LYS A 101 -5.58 1.81 -3.47
C LYS A 101 -4.44 2.43 -4.26
N GLU A 102 -3.49 3.07 -3.61
CA GLU A 102 -2.33 3.71 -4.23
C GLU A 102 -1.22 2.69 -4.62
N GLY A 103 -1.50 1.39 -4.47
CA GLY A 103 -0.61 0.30 -4.86
C GLY A 103 0.66 0.22 -4.03
N HIS A 104 0.69 0.84 -2.84
CA HIS A 104 1.83 0.71 -1.94
C HIS A 104 1.89 -0.70 -1.35
N TYR A 105 0.76 -1.29 -0.98
CA TYR A 105 0.71 -2.66 -0.47
C TYR A 105 1.26 -3.69 -1.46
N MET A 106 0.82 -3.60 -2.72
CA MET A 106 1.32 -4.48 -3.78
C MET A 106 2.83 -4.33 -4.01
N ARG A 107 3.35 -3.09 -3.95
CA ARG A 107 4.80 -2.85 -4.06
C ARG A 107 5.57 -3.50 -2.91
N GLU A 108 5.10 -3.33 -1.67
CA GLU A 108 5.75 -3.98 -0.52
C GLU A 108 5.71 -5.51 -0.59
N LEU A 109 4.61 -6.09 -1.11
CA LEU A 109 4.56 -7.51 -1.41
C LEU A 109 5.65 -7.87 -2.41
N ASN A 110 5.67 -7.28 -3.60
CA ASN A 110 6.69 -7.56 -4.64
C ASN A 110 8.14 -7.39 -4.14
N ASP A 111 8.40 -6.34 -3.37
CA ASP A 111 9.71 -6.12 -2.75
C ASP A 111 10.07 -7.26 -1.78
N SER A 112 9.09 -7.78 -1.04
CA SER A 112 9.28 -8.93 -0.13
C SER A 112 9.64 -10.22 -0.89
N VAL A 113 9.00 -10.52 -2.02
CA VAL A 113 9.43 -11.67 -2.87
C VAL A 113 10.85 -11.46 -3.35
N SER A 114 11.16 -10.25 -3.84
CA SER A 114 12.48 -9.94 -4.35
C SER A 114 13.57 -10.12 -3.29
N LEU A 115 13.29 -9.72 -2.04
CA LEU A 115 14.19 -9.94 -0.90
C LEU A 115 14.41 -11.43 -0.60
N VAL A 116 13.34 -12.23 -0.63
CA VAL A 116 13.42 -13.67 -0.40
C VAL A 116 14.20 -14.36 -1.53
N GLU A 117 13.89 -14.05 -2.79
CA GLU A 117 14.59 -14.59 -3.96
C GLU A 117 16.09 -14.26 -3.93
N ASN A 118 16.43 -12.99 -3.68
CA ASN A 118 17.83 -12.56 -3.62
C ASN A 118 18.62 -13.30 -2.53
N TYR A 119 18.00 -13.57 -1.38
CA TYR A 119 18.63 -14.40 -0.35
C TYR A 119 18.88 -15.82 -0.83
N PHE A 120 17.87 -16.48 -1.41
CA PHE A 120 17.98 -17.87 -1.85
C PHE A 120 18.84 -18.06 -3.10
N HIS A 121 19.03 -17.04 -3.94
CA HIS A 121 20.05 -17.06 -5.00
C HIS A 121 21.48 -17.07 -4.43
N GLY A 122 21.69 -16.45 -3.26
CA GLY A 122 22.99 -16.38 -2.59
C GLY A 122 23.30 -17.56 -1.67
N VAL A 123 22.33 -18.48 -1.45
CA VAL A 123 22.47 -19.60 -0.53
C VAL A 123 22.24 -20.90 -1.29
N VAL A 124 23.18 -21.83 -1.17
CA VAL A 124 23.03 -23.17 -1.74
C VAL A 124 22.52 -24.11 -0.64
N PRO A 125 21.45 -24.91 -0.90
CA PRO A 125 21.04 -25.96 0.01
C PRO A 125 22.21 -26.91 0.25
N HIS A 126 22.43 -27.29 1.50
CA HIS A 126 23.51 -28.23 1.79
C HIS A 126 23.17 -29.63 1.29
N ASP A 127 24.20 -30.32 0.81
CA ASP A 127 24.09 -31.72 0.38
C ASP A 127 23.53 -32.56 1.53
N GLY A 128 22.37 -33.16 1.30
CA GLY A 128 21.65 -33.98 2.27
C GLY A 128 20.16 -33.65 2.42
N GLY A 129 19.66 -32.53 1.88
CA GLY A 129 18.22 -32.23 1.90
C GLY A 129 17.63 -31.94 3.28
N HIS A 130 18.48 -31.70 4.28
CA HIS A 130 18.06 -31.36 5.64
C HIS A 130 17.81 -29.86 5.82
N ASP A 131 18.15 -29.04 4.83
CA ASP A 131 17.89 -27.61 4.85
C ASP A 131 16.44 -27.34 4.46
N VAL A 132 15.67 -26.79 5.39
CA VAL A 132 14.23 -26.56 5.20
C VAL A 132 13.88 -25.08 5.33
N VAL A 133 12.83 -24.68 4.62
CA VAL A 133 12.20 -23.38 4.76
C VAL A 133 10.86 -23.56 5.44
N LEU A 134 10.64 -22.81 6.52
CA LEU A 134 9.38 -22.78 7.23
C LEU A 134 8.49 -21.69 6.61
N MET A 135 7.27 -22.02 6.23
CA MET A 135 6.32 -21.07 5.67
C MET A 135 5.00 -21.10 6.45
N ASP A 136 4.57 -19.91 6.87
CA ASP A 136 3.24 -19.68 7.42
C ASP A 136 2.17 -19.78 6.32
N ILE A 137 1.11 -20.53 6.58
CA ILE A 137 0.05 -20.78 5.61
C ILE A 137 -1.32 -20.20 6.00
N ASP A 138 -1.41 -19.43 7.10
CA ASP A 138 -2.70 -18.92 7.56
C ASP A 138 -3.29 -17.82 6.67
N ASP A 139 -2.45 -17.17 5.86
CA ASP A 139 -2.84 -16.17 4.88
C ASP A 139 -3.27 -16.76 3.52
N PHE A 140 -3.20 -18.08 3.34
CA PHE A 140 -3.75 -18.72 2.15
C PHE A 140 -5.27 -18.68 2.20
N LEU A 141 -5.87 -18.21 1.10
CA LEU A 141 -7.32 -18.16 0.95
C LEU A 141 -7.84 -19.52 0.47
N PRO A 142 -9.02 -19.94 0.94
CA PRO A 142 -9.70 -21.11 0.40
C PRO A 142 -10.05 -20.93 -1.07
N ALA A 143 -10.13 -22.04 -1.82
CA ALA A 143 -10.44 -21.98 -3.25
C ALA A 143 -11.78 -21.30 -3.55
N ASN A 144 -12.76 -21.47 -2.65
CA ASN A 144 -14.08 -20.86 -2.78
C ASN A 144 -14.08 -19.33 -2.55
N ALA A 145 -13.09 -18.80 -1.83
CA ALA A 145 -12.93 -17.36 -1.62
C ALA A 145 -12.42 -16.65 -2.88
N LEU A 146 -11.95 -17.42 -3.88
CA LEU A 146 -11.44 -16.94 -5.16
C LEU A 146 -12.50 -16.89 -6.27
N HIS A 147 -13.81 -16.95 -5.94
CA HIS A 147 -14.92 -16.87 -6.92
C HIS A 147 -14.97 -15.57 -7.75
N THR A 148 -14.00 -14.68 -7.60
CA THR A 148 -13.78 -13.54 -8.49
C THR A 148 -12.36 -13.61 -9.02
N ASN A 149 -12.28 -13.71 -10.34
CA ASN A 149 -11.05 -13.87 -11.12
C ASN A 149 -9.93 -12.91 -10.65
N PRO A 150 -8.73 -13.41 -10.28
CA PRO A 150 -7.58 -12.59 -9.86
C PRO A 150 -7.21 -11.47 -10.84
N MET A 151 -7.42 -11.71 -12.13
CA MET A 151 -7.15 -10.75 -13.20
C MET A 151 -8.29 -9.73 -13.39
N LEU A 152 -9.45 -9.90 -12.74
CA LEU A 152 -10.57 -8.96 -12.79
C LEU A 152 -10.51 -7.89 -11.70
N TYR A 153 -9.65 -8.05 -10.68
CA TYR A 153 -9.22 -6.92 -9.84
C TYR A 153 -8.21 -6.04 -10.58
N GLY A 154 -8.52 -5.76 -11.85
CA GLY A 154 -7.98 -4.64 -12.58
C GLY A 154 -8.53 -3.38 -11.92
N TYR A 155 -7.74 -2.84 -10.99
CA TYR A 155 -7.69 -1.43 -10.61
C TYR A 155 -9.01 -0.69 -10.87
N ASN A 156 -10.01 -0.89 -10.00
CA ASN A 156 -11.20 -0.09 -10.12
C ASN A 156 -10.78 1.35 -9.75
N ARG A 157 -10.54 2.15 -10.78
CA ARG A 157 -10.11 3.55 -10.70
C ARG A 157 -11.16 4.42 -9.96
N TYR A 158 -12.32 3.81 -9.66
CA TYR A 158 -13.44 4.34 -8.91
C TYR A 158 -13.81 3.35 -7.80
N GLY A 159 -13.38 3.67 -6.57
CA GLY A 159 -13.87 2.99 -5.38
C GLY A 159 -13.29 1.60 -5.16
N CYS A 160 -13.23 1.22 -3.91
CA CYS A 160 -12.80 -0.09 -3.46
C CYS A 160 -13.88 -0.48 -2.47
N ASP A 161 -14.81 -1.32 -2.90
CA ASP A 161 -15.97 -1.68 -2.10
C ASP A 161 -15.56 -2.55 -0.90
N ASP A 162 -14.46 -3.30 -1.04
CA ASP A 162 -13.85 -4.08 0.05
C ASP A 162 -12.31 -4.20 -0.13
N CYS A 163 -11.58 -3.20 0.35
CA CYS A 163 -10.12 -3.17 0.25
C CYS A 163 -9.43 -4.25 1.07
N VAL A 164 -10.08 -4.70 2.13
CA VAL A 164 -9.53 -5.75 2.99
C VAL A 164 -9.51 -7.06 2.21
N ARG A 165 -10.60 -7.39 1.51
CA ARG A 165 -10.66 -8.58 0.65
C ARG A 165 -9.69 -8.49 -0.53
N GLU A 166 -9.60 -7.34 -1.18
CA GLU A 166 -8.62 -7.10 -2.25
C GLU A 166 -7.19 -7.38 -1.78
N ALA A 167 -6.80 -6.79 -0.65
CA ALA A 167 -5.46 -6.97 -0.13
C ALA A 167 -5.18 -8.42 0.31
N LYS A 168 -6.15 -9.10 0.93
CA LYS A 168 -6.02 -10.54 1.22
C LYS A 168 -5.80 -11.36 -0.04
N HIS A 169 -6.50 -11.04 -1.12
CA HIS A 169 -6.33 -11.71 -2.41
C HIS A 169 -4.96 -11.45 -3.01
N MET A 170 -4.49 -10.18 -3.01
CA MET A 170 -3.14 -9.82 -3.47
C MET A 170 -2.07 -10.61 -2.72
N LYS A 171 -2.17 -10.68 -1.38
CA LYS A 171 -1.25 -11.43 -0.54
C LYS A 171 -1.28 -12.93 -0.81
N HIS A 172 -2.46 -13.50 -1.07
CA HIS A 172 -2.60 -14.91 -1.41
C HIS A 172 -1.94 -15.26 -2.75
N VAL A 173 -2.18 -14.46 -3.80
CA VAL A 173 -1.51 -14.64 -5.11
C VAL A 173 0.01 -14.56 -4.94
N PHE A 174 0.47 -13.58 -4.17
CA PHE A 174 1.88 -13.41 -3.83
C PHE A 174 2.48 -14.63 -3.11
N LEU A 175 1.77 -15.20 -2.13
CA LEU A 175 2.22 -16.38 -1.41
C LEU A 175 2.34 -17.62 -2.31
N ILE A 176 1.41 -17.80 -3.26
CA ILE A 176 1.49 -18.87 -4.26
C ILE A 176 2.73 -18.69 -5.14
N GLU A 177 3.00 -17.48 -5.62
CA GLU A 177 4.19 -17.18 -6.42
C GLU A 177 5.47 -17.50 -5.64
N LEU A 178 5.55 -17.03 -4.39
CA LEU A 178 6.69 -17.28 -3.52
C LEU A 178 6.89 -18.78 -3.25
N TYR A 179 5.80 -19.51 -2.99
CA TYR A 179 5.83 -20.96 -2.81
C TYR A 179 6.44 -21.65 -4.04
N ALA A 180 5.92 -21.35 -5.23
CA ALA A 180 6.35 -21.97 -6.48
C ALA A 180 7.84 -21.69 -6.77
N LYS A 181 8.30 -20.46 -6.48
CA LYS A 181 9.71 -20.07 -6.62
C LYS A 181 10.61 -20.88 -5.71
N LEU A 182 10.27 -21.00 -4.42
CA LEU A 182 11.04 -21.80 -3.46
C LEU A 182 11.08 -23.28 -3.85
N GLU A 183 9.94 -23.84 -4.25
CA GLU A 183 9.83 -25.23 -4.73
C GLU A 183 10.72 -25.44 -5.97
N SER A 184 10.64 -24.56 -6.97
CA SER A 184 11.46 -24.63 -8.18
C SER A 184 12.97 -24.44 -7.91
N GLY A 185 13.30 -23.71 -6.84
CA GLY A 185 14.66 -23.56 -6.34
C GLY A 185 15.19 -24.77 -5.57
N GLY A 186 14.38 -25.83 -5.43
CA GLY A 186 14.78 -27.07 -4.76
C GLY A 186 14.76 -26.99 -3.24
N TRP A 187 14.05 -26.03 -2.65
CA TRP A 187 13.94 -25.87 -1.20
C TRP A 187 12.78 -26.71 -0.63
N PRO A 188 13.05 -27.70 0.23
CA PRO A 188 12.00 -28.41 0.96
C PRO A 188 11.25 -27.47 1.89
N LEU A 189 9.92 -27.42 1.74
CA LEU A 189 9.04 -26.57 2.54
C LEU A 189 8.38 -27.35 3.68
N ILE A 190 8.46 -26.82 4.90
CA ILE A 190 7.61 -27.25 6.02
C ILE A 190 6.60 -26.14 6.28
N LEU A 191 5.31 -26.48 6.19
CA LEU A 191 4.21 -25.54 6.34
C LEU A 191 3.70 -25.56 7.77
N LEU A 192 3.50 -24.39 8.38
CA LEU A 192 2.96 -24.29 9.73
C LEU A 192 1.72 -23.39 9.77
N SER A 193 0.75 -23.76 10.61
CA SER A 193 -0.53 -23.08 10.72
C SER A 193 -0.97 -22.92 12.18
N ARG A 194 -1.66 -21.84 12.48
CA ARG A 194 -2.36 -21.63 13.76
C ARG A 194 -3.70 -22.36 13.79
N LYS A 195 -4.21 -22.81 12.64
CA LYS A 195 -5.48 -23.54 12.52
C LYS A 195 -5.39 -24.88 13.26
N PRO A 196 -6.50 -25.33 13.86
CA PRO A 196 -6.51 -26.56 14.61
C PRO A 196 -6.42 -27.79 13.67
N GLU A 197 -5.92 -28.91 14.20
CA GLU A 197 -5.66 -30.16 13.46
C GLU A 197 -6.87 -30.68 12.67
N GLN A 198 -8.09 -30.44 13.17
CA GLN A 198 -9.33 -30.87 12.52
C GLN A 198 -9.57 -30.17 11.16
N LEU A 199 -8.89 -29.05 10.88
CA LEU A 199 -8.96 -28.34 9.59
C LEU A 199 -7.85 -28.77 8.61
N ARG A 200 -7.07 -29.82 8.91
CA ARG A 200 -5.96 -30.27 8.07
C ARG A 200 -6.41 -30.56 6.64
N ASP A 201 -7.43 -31.39 6.46
CA ASP A 201 -7.84 -31.86 5.12
C ASP A 201 -8.33 -30.69 4.26
N ALA A 202 -9.16 -29.81 4.81
CA ALA A 202 -9.61 -28.60 4.14
C ALA A 202 -8.43 -27.69 3.75
N THR A 203 -7.46 -27.51 4.66
CA THR A 203 -6.25 -26.70 4.39
C THR A 203 -5.39 -27.32 3.28
N VAL A 204 -5.25 -28.64 3.25
CA VAL A 204 -4.51 -29.37 2.21
C VAL A 204 -5.20 -29.23 0.84
N ASP A 205 -6.53 -29.31 0.80
CA ASP A 205 -7.29 -29.15 -0.44
C ASP A 205 -7.22 -27.71 -0.97
N ASP A 206 -7.28 -26.70 -0.09
CA ASP A 206 -7.09 -25.29 -0.43
C ASP A 206 -5.68 -25.02 -1.01
N LEU A 207 -4.63 -25.58 -0.40
CA LEU A 207 -3.27 -25.46 -0.92
C LEU A 207 -3.11 -26.12 -2.29
N LYS A 208 -3.61 -27.35 -2.45
CA LYS A 208 -3.53 -28.11 -3.71
C LYS A 208 -4.30 -27.45 -4.85
N SER A 209 -5.47 -26.88 -4.56
CA SER A 209 -6.29 -26.17 -5.53
C SER A 209 -5.67 -24.82 -5.93
N SER A 210 -4.89 -24.21 -5.03
CA SER A 210 -4.07 -23.03 -5.30
C SER A 210 -2.78 -23.33 -6.09
N GLY A 211 -2.51 -24.60 -6.40
CA GLY A 211 -1.32 -25.04 -7.14
C GLY A 211 -0.10 -25.37 -6.27
N CYS A 212 -0.16 -25.14 -4.96
CA CYS A 212 0.91 -25.51 -4.03
C CYS A 212 0.91 -27.02 -3.80
N ARG A 213 2.03 -27.69 -4.05
CA ARG A 213 2.21 -29.15 -3.87
C ARG A 213 3.66 -29.43 -3.44
N GLY A 214 3.96 -30.69 -3.10
CA GLY A 214 5.36 -31.08 -2.87
C GLY A 214 6.00 -30.62 -1.55
N TRP A 215 5.23 -30.08 -0.61
CA TRP A 215 5.75 -29.77 0.73
C TRP A 215 6.19 -31.05 1.46
N LEU A 216 7.18 -30.92 2.34
CA LEU A 216 7.72 -32.01 3.13
C LEU A 216 6.79 -32.41 4.28
N LYS A 217 6.26 -31.40 5.00
CA LYS A 217 5.39 -31.60 6.16
C LYS A 217 4.45 -30.40 6.31
N ILE A 218 3.24 -30.66 6.76
CA ILE A 218 2.30 -29.63 7.23
C ILE A 218 2.03 -29.86 8.72
N ILE A 219 2.22 -28.83 9.53
CA ILE A 219 2.06 -28.87 10.97
C ILE A 219 0.90 -27.94 11.33
N MET A 220 -0.22 -28.52 11.74
CA MET A 220 -1.36 -27.77 12.28
C MET A 220 -1.24 -27.70 13.81
N ARG A 221 -2.12 -26.93 14.44
CA ARG A 221 -2.13 -26.76 15.89
C ARG A 221 -2.96 -27.86 16.55
N SER A 222 -2.35 -28.62 17.47
CA SER A 222 -3.08 -29.63 18.25
C SER A 222 -3.96 -29.00 19.33
N ASP A 223 -4.91 -29.75 19.88
CA ASP A 223 -5.79 -29.27 20.96
C ASP A 223 -5.01 -28.78 22.19
N GLU A 224 -3.89 -29.42 22.55
CA GLU A 224 -3.00 -28.93 23.60
C GLU A 224 -2.22 -27.67 23.17
N GLY A 225 -1.81 -27.61 21.89
CA GLY A 225 -1.20 -26.42 21.31
C GLY A 225 -2.14 -25.21 21.33
N MET A 226 -3.45 -25.41 21.19
CA MET A 226 -4.47 -24.35 21.27
C MET A 226 -4.54 -23.70 22.66
N LYS A 227 -4.13 -24.41 23.72
CA LYS A 227 -4.09 -23.88 25.10
C LYS A 227 -2.79 -23.14 25.43
N THR A 228 -1.79 -23.22 24.57
CA THR A 228 -0.47 -22.60 24.76
C THR A 228 -0.44 -21.24 24.07
N ASP A 229 0.43 -20.32 24.49
CA ASP A 229 0.69 -19.10 23.71
C ASP A 229 1.17 -19.45 22.29
N THR A 230 0.80 -18.63 21.29
CA THR A 230 1.13 -18.91 19.89
C THR A 230 2.63 -18.85 19.61
N ARG A 231 3.38 -17.99 20.31
CA ARG A 231 4.85 -17.92 20.18
C ARG A 231 5.50 -19.18 20.74
N ASP A 232 5.05 -19.62 21.92
CA ASP A 232 5.54 -20.84 22.56
C ASP A 232 5.23 -22.08 21.72
N TYR A 233 4.06 -22.13 21.09
CA TYR A 233 3.71 -23.16 20.11
C TYR A 233 4.71 -23.19 18.95
N PHE A 234 4.96 -22.07 18.26
CA PHE A 234 5.89 -22.05 17.14
C PHE A 234 7.34 -22.31 17.55
N LEU A 235 7.76 -21.82 18.72
CA LEU A 235 9.08 -22.12 19.28
C LEU A 235 9.24 -23.63 19.48
N LYS A 236 8.24 -24.30 20.07
CA LYS A 236 8.25 -25.76 20.24
C LYS A 236 8.31 -26.50 18.90
N GLN A 237 7.55 -26.06 17.89
CA GLN A 237 7.58 -26.72 16.58
C GLN A 237 8.95 -26.58 15.90
N LYS A 238 9.56 -25.39 15.94
CA LYS A 238 10.90 -25.17 15.38
C LYS A 238 11.95 -26.02 16.08
N THR A 239 11.92 -26.09 17.42
CA THR A 239 12.82 -26.97 18.18
C THR A 239 12.62 -28.44 17.82
N ALA A 240 11.37 -28.89 17.65
CA ALA A 240 11.10 -30.27 17.23
C ALA A 240 11.66 -30.57 15.83
N ILE A 241 11.53 -29.64 14.89
CA ILE A 241 12.10 -29.75 13.54
C ILE A 241 13.62 -29.87 13.58
N GLU A 242 14.30 -29.07 14.42
CA GLU A 242 15.76 -29.17 14.58
C GLU A 242 16.18 -30.49 15.25
N VAL A 243 15.42 -30.98 16.23
CA VAL A 243 15.64 -32.29 16.88
C VAL A 243 15.42 -33.45 15.91
N GLU A 244 14.50 -33.32 14.96
CA GLU A 244 14.31 -34.27 13.84
C GLU A 244 15.52 -34.30 12.88
N GLY A 245 16.48 -33.39 13.02
CA GLY A 245 17.71 -33.33 12.22
C GLY A 245 17.67 -32.31 11.08
N TYR A 246 16.59 -31.55 10.93
CA TYR A 246 16.51 -30.49 9.93
C TYR A 246 17.26 -29.23 10.38
N ARG A 247 17.80 -28.48 9.43
CA ARG A 247 18.34 -27.14 9.66
C ARG A 247 17.40 -26.12 9.03
N ILE A 248 16.81 -25.29 9.87
CA ILE A 248 15.93 -24.22 9.43
C ILE A 248 16.78 -23.13 8.79
N ARG A 249 16.62 -22.91 7.48
CA ARG A 249 17.33 -21.86 6.74
C ARG A 249 16.61 -20.53 6.77
N ALA A 250 15.30 -20.58 6.62
CA ALA A 250 14.48 -19.39 6.71
C ALA A 250 13.12 -19.68 7.30
N VAL A 251 12.53 -18.65 7.88
CA VAL A 251 11.14 -18.63 8.36
C VAL A 251 10.44 -17.47 7.68
N ILE A 252 9.36 -17.77 6.97
CA ILE A 252 8.57 -16.81 6.21
C ILE A 252 7.19 -16.74 6.87
N SER A 253 6.84 -15.57 7.39
CA SER A 253 5.53 -15.34 7.99
C SER A 253 5.14 -13.88 7.89
N SER A 254 3.84 -13.62 7.84
CA SER A 254 3.32 -12.28 7.98
C SER A 254 3.12 -11.85 9.43
N HIS A 255 3.27 -12.74 10.41
CA HIS A 255 3.04 -12.45 11.82
C HIS A 255 4.34 -12.60 12.62
N MET A 256 4.54 -11.71 13.59
CA MET A 256 5.75 -11.73 14.41
C MET A 256 5.84 -12.92 15.35
N ASP A 257 4.70 -13.52 15.74
CA ASP A 257 4.66 -14.67 16.63
C ASP A 257 5.44 -15.90 16.12
N MET A 258 5.44 -16.12 14.81
CA MET A 258 6.21 -17.17 14.15
C MET A 258 7.65 -16.75 13.85
N LEU A 259 8.00 -15.46 13.89
CA LEU A 259 9.37 -14.98 13.60
C LEU A 259 10.22 -14.79 14.85
N VAL A 260 9.58 -14.66 16.02
CA VAL A 260 10.27 -14.52 17.31
C VAL A 260 10.91 -15.85 17.74
N GLY A 261 12.03 -15.75 18.46
CA GLY A 261 12.80 -16.87 19.00
C GLY A 261 14.28 -16.82 18.59
N SER A 262 15.15 -17.35 19.45
CA SER A 262 16.60 -17.39 19.18
C SER A 262 16.93 -18.58 18.28
N PHE A 263 16.99 -18.34 16.98
CA PHE A 263 17.55 -19.27 16.00
C PHE A 263 18.74 -18.60 15.33
N ILE A 264 19.93 -18.82 15.89
CA ILE A 264 21.17 -18.12 15.53
C ILE A 264 21.50 -18.22 14.02
N LYS A 265 20.89 -19.17 13.28
CA LYS A 265 21.24 -19.51 11.90
C LYS A 265 20.10 -19.39 10.88
N ALA A 266 18.90 -18.98 11.27
CA ALA A 266 17.76 -18.86 10.35
C ALA A 266 17.50 -17.41 9.94
N GLN A 267 17.24 -17.17 8.66
CA GLN A 267 16.79 -15.87 8.16
C GLN A 267 15.28 -15.72 8.33
N ASN A 268 14.84 -14.69 9.03
CA ASN A 268 13.42 -14.36 9.14
C ASN A 268 13.01 -13.41 8.00
N PHE A 269 11.89 -13.72 7.36
CA PHE A 269 11.23 -12.86 6.37
C PHE A 269 9.84 -12.48 6.86
N LYS A 270 9.67 -11.21 7.22
CA LYS A 270 8.37 -10.64 7.58
C LYS A 270 7.65 -10.20 6.32
N LEU A 271 6.51 -10.84 6.05
CA LEU A 271 5.62 -10.42 4.98
C LEU A 271 4.73 -9.25 5.43
N PRO A 272 4.39 -8.32 4.53
CA PRO A 272 3.48 -7.21 4.82
C PRO A 272 2.09 -7.72 5.21
N ASN A 273 1.61 -7.24 6.36
CA ASN A 273 0.20 -7.28 6.70
C ASN A 273 -0.49 -6.01 6.21
N THR A 274 -1.77 -6.13 5.88
CA THR A 274 -2.63 -4.95 5.86
C THR A 274 -2.61 -4.34 7.25
N LEU A 275 -2.49 -3.01 7.35
CA LEU A 275 -2.72 -2.32 8.63
C LEU A 275 -4.03 -2.84 9.23
N PRO A 276 -4.09 -3.12 10.55
CA PRO A 276 -5.28 -3.66 11.18
C PRO A 276 -6.49 -2.76 10.89
N VAL A 277 -7.33 -3.19 9.97
CA VAL A 277 -8.65 -2.64 9.80
C VAL A 277 -9.47 -3.37 10.84
N ALA A 278 -9.77 -2.70 11.96
CA ALA A 278 -10.70 -3.26 12.95
C ALA A 278 -11.95 -3.75 12.20
N PRO A 279 -12.45 -4.96 12.49
CA PRO A 279 -13.66 -5.44 11.83
C PRO A 279 -14.77 -4.40 12.05
N THR A 280 -15.33 -3.91 10.96
CA THR A 280 -16.58 -3.14 11.00
C THR A 280 -17.56 -3.98 11.79
N HIS A 281 -18.07 -3.43 12.90
CA HIS A 281 -18.99 -4.07 13.83
C HIS A 281 -19.87 -5.11 13.12
N ALA A 282 -19.67 -6.39 13.47
CA ALA A 282 -20.72 -7.37 13.27
C ALA A 282 -21.91 -6.85 14.09
N ILE A 283 -22.94 -6.36 13.39
CA ILE A 283 -24.24 -6.12 13.98
C ILE A 283 -24.69 -7.49 14.49
N ILE A 284 -24.69 -7.63 15.82
CA ILE A 284 -25.34 -8.74 16.53
C ILE A 284 -26.85 -8.58 16.38
#